data_AF-A0A7J3I8F6-F1
#
_entry.id   AF-A0A7J3I8F6-F1
#
_cell.length_a   1.000
_cell.length_b   1.000
_cell.length_c   1.000
_cell.angle_alpha   90.00
_cell.angle_beta   90.00
_cell.angle_gamma   90.00
#
_symmetry.space_group_name_H-M   'P 1'
#
loop_
_entity.id
_entity.type
_entity.pdbx_description
1 polymer ?
#
loop_
_entity_poly.entity_id
_entity_poly.type
_entity_poly.pdbx_seq_one_letter_code
_entity_poly.pdbx_strand_id
1 'polypeptide(L)'
;RYLYVRMFKLGIPKELIGIKVKKVLKGGKIEFEAKFSRALHVDLYKFFSNKAIQIYAFEGRYKEANLDSIAQALLGIGKVQLDDELGKIDLAMLAHYNFRDAEVTLQLTTFSEELVWKLMLLLMRISKLGLEDVCRSTVSVWIKNLFYWEHRRRGYLIPRQEDIQSLKGKKVTEAIIKGKKYAGAIVIEPPQGLFFNVIVLDFASLYPSIMKQWNLSYETIDPDETLCNKVNDIIDEANNVLHKVCLDKPGLTAEIVGMLRDFRVKIYKKKSKDKNISEILRSWYDTVQRAMKVFINAAYGVFGADTFPLYAPSVAESVTALGRRIITSTIRKAEELGLRVLYGDTDSLFIWNPEQSKLEELKKWVEETFGLELEMDKRYKFVAFALKKNYVGVTPNNEVDIKGMMGKKRNTPDFIKNLFVEILKKMTSIEEPEDAFKIINSVKDDLEKYYLLLKYKLLTLDEVAFHMGLSKPLSEYKKTTPQHVKAALMLQRYNVNISPGDVITFVKVKSKDGVKPIQLAKISEIDTQKYLEAMVSTLEQLFTALNISWEDVTGGGRLVSR
;
A
#
# COMPACT_ATOMS: atom_id res chain seq x y z
N ARG A 1 -14.80 13.69 21.94
CA ARG A 1 -14.57 15.10 22.39
C ARG A 1 -15.85 15.92 22.44
N TYR A 2 -16.64 15.96 21.35
CA TYR A 2 -17.87 16.75 21.30
C TYR A 2 -18.83 16.46 22.48
N LEU A 3 -19.17 15.17 22.68
CA LEU A 3 -20.02 14.74 23.79
C LEU A 3 -19.48 15.19 25.17
N TYR A 4 -18.19 14.98 25.43
CA TYR A 4 -17.54 15.45 26.66
C TYR A 4 -17.77 16.96 26.90
N VAL A 5 -17.47 17.80 25.90
CA VAL A 5 -17.65 19.26 26.02
C VAL A 5 -19.13 19.64 26.20
N ARG A 6 -20.05 18.96 25.50
CA ARG A 6 -21.49 19.20 25.63
C ARG A 6 -22.01 18.82 27.01
N MET A 7 -21.56 17.71 27.58
CA MET A 7 -21.93 17.29 28.95
C MET A 7 -21.52 18.35 29.98
N PHE A 8 -20.31 18.90 29.87
CA PHE A 8 -19.88 20.02 30.71
C PHE A 8 -20.75 21.26 30.53
N LYS A 9 -21.04 21.65 29.28
CA LYS A 9 -21.89 22.82 28.99
C LYS A 9 -23.33 22.66 29.48
N LEU A 10 -23.83 21.42 29.56
CA LEU A 10 -25.14 21.09 30.10
C LEU A 10 -25.15 20.98 31.63
N GLY A 11 -24.02 21.26 32.31
CA GLY A 11 -23.94 21.24 33.77
C GLY A 11 -23.80 19.84 34.38
N ILE A 12 -23.48 18.81 33.60
CA ILE A 12 -23.28 17.46 34.13
C ILE A 12 -21.99 17.43 34.97
N PRO A 13 -22.05 17.01 36.25
CA PRO A 13 -20.87 16.94 37.11
C PRO A 13 -19.79 16.03 36.54
N LYS A 14 -18.52 16.44 36.69
CA LYS A 14 -17.36 15.79 36.06
C LYS A 14 -17.19 14.32 36.49
N GLU A 15 -17.54 14.02 37.73
CA GLU A 15 -17.53 12.70 38.34
C GLU A 15 -18.54 11.73 37.71
N LEU A 16 -19.64 12.25 37.14
CA LEU A 16 -20.63 11.47 36.41
C LEU A 16 -20.26 11.29 34.94
N ILE A 17 -19.32 12.09 34.41
CA ILE A 17 -18.86 11.98 33.03
C ILE A 17 -17.93 10.76 32.90
N GLY A 18 -18.48 9.65 32.42
CA GLY A 18 -17.74 8.41 32.14
C GLY A 18 -16.75 8.48 30.97
N ILE A 19 -16.57 9.66 30.35
CA ILE A 19 -15.68 9.88 29.20
C ILE A 19 -14.43 10.64 29.66
N LYS A 20 -13.27 10.04 29.47
CA LYS A 20 -11.96 10.69 29.68
C LYS A 20 -11.39 11.10 28.34
N VAL A 21 -11.12 12.39 28.16
CA VAL A 21 -10.48 12.91 26.95
C VAL A 21 -9.06 13.36 27.30
N LYS A 22 -8.07 12.76 26.63
CA LYS A 22 -6.66 13.12 26.76
C LYS A 22 -6.20 13.86 25.52
N LYS A 23 -5.48 14.97 25.71
CA LYS A 23 -4.74 15.64 24.65
C LYS A 23 -3.41 14.92 24.49
N VAL A 24 -3.09 14.48 23.27
CA VAL A 24 -1.87 13.74 22.95
C VAL A 24 -1.15 14.45 21.83
N LEU A 25 0.17 14.63 21.97
CA LEU A 25 0.99 15.17 20.90
C LEU A 25 1.55 13.99 20.09
N LYS A 26 1.13 13.85 18.83
CA LYS A 26 1.60 12.80 17.91
C LYS A 26 2.15 13.46 16.65
N GLY A 27 3.45 13.27 16.38
CA GLY A 27 4.10 13.79 15.18
C GLY A 27 3.97 15.33 15.02
N GLY A 28 4.05 16.07 16.13
CA GLY A 28 3.88 17.52 16.14
C GLY A 28 2.43 18.02 16.01
N LYS A 29 1.46 17.12 15.85
CA LYS A 29 0.02 17.45 15.83
C LYS A 29 -0.63 17.16 17.18
N ILE A 30 -1.54 18.03 17.57
CA ILE A 30 -2.41 17.82 18.73
C ILE A 30 -3.55 16.90 18.29
N GLU A 31 -3.58 15.71 18.87
CA GLU A 31 -4.70 14.79 18.75
C GLU A 31 -5.45 14.68 20.09
N PHE A 32 -6.71 14.26 20.03
CA PHE A 32 -7.53 13.98 21.20
C PHE A 32 -7.91 12.51 21.20
N GLU A 33 -7.59 11.82 22.29
CA GLU A 33 -7.97 10.44 22.50
C GLU A 33 -9.06 10.38 23.57
N ALA A 34 -10.13 9.64 23.30
CA ALA A 34 -11.19 9.37 24.26
C ALA A 34 -11.04 7.94 24.81
N LYS A 35 -11.32 7.78 26.10
CA LYS A 35 -11.48 6.48 26.78
C LYS A 35 -12.74 6.52 27.63
N PHE A 36 -13.34 5.36 27.87
CA PHE A 36 -14.44 5.24 28.82
C PHE A 36 -13.94 4.67 30.15
N SER A 37 -14.51 5.14 31.26
CA SER A 37 -14.07 4.71 32.61
C SER A 37 -14.40 3.24 32.91
N ARG A 38 -15.44 2.69 32.27
CA ARG A 38 -15.96 1.33 32.54
C ARG A 38 -16.16 0.49 31.27
N ALA A 39 -15.61 0.93 30.15
CA ALA A 39 -15.75 0.24 28.86
C ALA A 39 -14.51 0.46 28.00
N LEU A 40 -14.30 -0.43 27.04
CA LEU A 40 -13.26 -0.28 26.03
C LEU A 40 -13.76 0.65 24.93
N HIS A 41 -12.96 1.64 24.56
CA HIS A 41 -13.25 2.44 23.38
C HIS A 41 -12.47 1.88 22.17
N VAL A 42 -13.20 1.35 21.19
CA VAL A 42 -12.63 0.91 19.91
C VAL A 42 -12.85 2.00 18.87
N ASP A 43 -11.76 2.61 18.44
CA ASP A 43 -11.77 3.67 17.42
C ASP A 43 -11.42 3.05 16.06
N LEU A 44 -12.46 2.66 15.30
CA LEU A 44 -12.29 2.03 14.00
C LEU A 44 -11.59 2.95 12.98
N TYR A 45 -11.80 4.26 13.08
CA TYR A 45 -11.12 5.20 12.20
C TYR A 45 -9.60 5.10 12.37
N LYS A 46 -9.10 5.06 13.60
CA LYS A 46 -7.66 4.90 13.87
C LYS A 46 -7.15 3.53 13.40
N PHE A 47 -7.94 2.47 13.56
CA PHE A 47 -7.58 1.13 13.10
C PHE A 47 -7.49 1.04 11.56
N PHE A 48 -8.51 1.48 10.83
CA PHE A 48 -8.52 1.48 9.35
C PHE A 48 -7.58 2.53 8.75
N SER A 49 -7.26 3.60 9.48
CA SER A 49 -6.24 4.57 9.03
C SER A 49 -4.81 4.00 9.09
N ASN A 50 -4.60 2.85 9.75
CA ASN A 50 -3.30 2.21 9.78
C ASN A 50 -2.97 1.61 8.41
N LYS A 51 -1.98 2.19 7.73
CA LYS A 51 -1.54 1.75 6.39
C LYS A 51 -1.19 0.26 6.31
N ALA A 52 -0.63 -0.32 7.37
CA ALA A 52 -0.30 -1.74 7.37
C ALA A 52 -1.55 -2.63 7.42
N ILE A 53 -2.60 -2.19 8.13
CA ILE A 53 -3.91 -2.86 8.12
C ILE A 53 -4.54 -2.74 6.74
N GLN A 54 -4.58 -1.53 6.18
CA GLN A 54 -5.07 -1.27 4.83
C GLN A 54 -4.39 -2.16 3.79
N ILE A 55 -3.06 -2.19 3.77
CA ILE A 55 -2.28 -2.88 2.73
C ILE A 55 -2.23 -4.40 2.97
N TYR A 56 -1.90 -4.84 4.19
CA TYR A 56 -1.59 -6.25 4.42
C TYR A 56 -2.79 -7.09 4.88
N ALA A 57 -3.71 -6.52 5.66
CA ALA A 57 -4.91 -7.24 6.08
C ALA A 57 -6.02 -7.16 5.01
N PHE A 58 -6.22 -5.97 4.43
CA PHE A 58 -7.29 -5.70 3.47
C PHE A 58 -6.82 -5.50 2.02
N GLU A 59 -5.55 -5.81 1.70
CA GLU A 59 -5.04 -5.83 0.33
C GLU A 59 -5.22 -4.51 -0.45
N GLY A 60 -5.35 -3.38 0.26
CA GLY A 60 -5.58 -2.08 -0.34
C GLY A 60 -6.97 -1.89 -0.95
N ARG A 61 -7.98 -2.68 -0.54
CA ARG A 61 -9.37 -2.60 -1.06
C ARG A 61 -10.00 -1.21 -0.91
N TYR A 62 -9.73 -0.52 0.21
CA TYR A 62 -10.12 0.88 0.38
C TYR A 62 -8.90 1.78 0.23
N LYS A 63 -9.09 2.95 -0.38
CA LYS A 63 -8.02 3.97 -0.54
C LYS A 63 -8.06 5.02 0.56
N GLU A 64 -9.25 5.34 1.06
CA GLU A 64 -9.49 6.39 2.06
C GLU A 64 -10.06 5.80 3.32
N ALA A 65 -9.67 6.38 4.46
CA ALA A 65 -10.11 5.91 5.77
C ALA A 65 -11.38 6.65 6.27
N ASN A 66 -12.21 7.17 5.36
CA ASN A 66 -13.52 7.71 5.71
C ASN A 66 -14.57 6.59 5.73
N LEU A 67 -15.67 6.79 6.46
CA LEU A 67 -16.67 5.75 6.68
C LEU A 67 -17.29 5.23 5.37
N ASP A 68 -17.63 6.11 4.44
CA ASP A 68 -18.29 5.75 3.17
C ASP A 68 -17.36 4.92 2.28
N SER A 69 -16.12 5.35 2.11
CA SER A 69 -15.12 4.64 1.29
C SER A 69 -14.79 3.26 1.86
N ILE A 70 -14.72 3.11 3.19
CA ILE A 70 -14.48 1.80 3.81
C ILE A 70 -15.73 0.92 3.66
N ALA A 71 -16.91 1.46 3.92
CA ALA A 71 -18.17 0.72 3.84
C ALA A 71 -18.44 0.22 2.41
N GLN A 72 -18.27 1.06 1.39
CA GLN A 72 -18.44 0.64 0.00
C GLN A 72 -17.43 -0.45 -0.37
N ALA A 73 -16.16 -0.30 0.04
CA ALA A 73 -15.11 -1.23 -0.31
C ALA A 73 -15.19 -2.58 0.41
N LEU A 74 -15.68 -2.63 1.65
CA LEU A 74 -15.69 -3.84 2.47
C LEU A 74 -17.07 -4.49 2.60
N LEU A 75 -18.14 -3.69 2.60
CA LEU A 75 -19.52 -4.13 2.80
C LEU A 75 -20.37 -4.02 1.53
N GLY A 76 -19.92 -3.26 0.52
CA GLY A 76 -20.72 -2.97 -0.69
C GLY A 76 -21.87 -2.00 -0.45
N ILE A 77 -21.88 -1.27 0.68
CA ILE A 77 -22.93 -0.34 1.05
C ILE A 77 -22.39 1.09 1.22
N GLY A 78 -23.19 2.08 0.84
CA GLY A 78 -22.86 3.50 1.01
C GLY A 78 -23.58 4.15 2.21
N LYS A 79 -23.07 5.34 2.57
CA LYS A 79 -23.77 6.29 3.44
C LYS A 79 -24.97 6.91 2.71
N VAL A 80 -25.89 7.49 3.49
CA VAL A 80 -26.92 8.39 2.95
C VAL A 80 -26.22 9.65 2.45
N GLN A 81 -26.43 10.00 1.18
CA GLN A 81 -25.96 11.27 0.62
C GLN A 81 -26.90 12.39 1.05
N LEU A 82 -26.31 13.54 1.39
CA LEU A 82 -27.05 14.72 1.80
C LEU A 82 -26.83 15.81 0.73
N ASP A 83 -27.93 16.27 0.14
CA ASP A 83 -27.90 17.29 -0.91
C ASP A 83 -27.86 18.72 -0.34
N ASP A 84 -28.18 18.88 0.94
CA ASP A 84 -28.29 20.15 1.64
C ASP A 84 -27.44 20.21 2.92
N GLU A 85 -27.26 21.41 3.45
CA GLU A 85 -26.63 21.63 4.75
C GLU A 85 -27.48 21.06 5.88
N LEU A 86 -26.86 20.43 6.89
CA LEU A 86 -27.54 19.74 8.02
C LEU A 86 -28.68 20.53 8.69
N GLY A 87 -28.64 21.87 8.69
CA GLY A 87 -29.69 22.72 9.27
C GLY A 87 -30.94 22.92 8.41
N LYS A 88 -30.91 22.50 7.14
CA LYS A 88 -32.00 22.62 6.16
C LYS A 88 -32.65 21.28 5.80
N ILE A 89 -32.07 20.18 6.29
CA ILE A 89 -32.53 18.83 6.03
C ILE A 89 -33.72 18.51 6.95
N ASP A 90 -34.71 17.83 6.40
CA ASP A 90 -35.83 17.30 7.18
C ASP A 90 -35.36 16.36 8.31
N LEU A 91 -36.10 16.36 9.43
CA LEU A 91 -35.75 15.60 10.63
C LEU A 91 -35.76 14.08 10.39
N ALA A 92 -36.65 13.56 9.55
CA ALA A 92 -36.67 12.13 9.25
C ALA A 92 -35.45 11.73 8.42
N MET A 93 -35.07 12.55 7.43
CA MET A 93 -33.84 12.34 6.66
C MET A 93 -32.60 12.44 7.55
N LEU A 94 -32.54 13.41 8.46
CA LEU A 94 -31.44 13.54 9.41
C LEU A 94 -31.36 12.33 10.36
N ALA A 95 -32.49 11.82 10.84
CA ALA A 95 -32.54 10.62 11.67
C ALA A 95 -32.05 9.38 10.89
N HIS A 96 -32.48 9.24 9.63
CA HIS A 96 -32.04 8.15 8.76
C HIS A 96 -30.52 8.19 8.49
N TYR A 97 -29.98 9.37 8.20
CA TYR A 97 -28.54 9.58 8.04
C TYR A 97 -27.75 9.14 9.28
N ASN A 98 -28.16 9.57 10.47
CA ASN A 98 -27.49 9.21 11.72
C ASN A 98 -27.61 7.71 12.05
N PHE A 99 -28.78 7.13 11.82
CA PHE A 99 -29.01 5.70 12.00
C PHE A 99 -28.10 4.89 11.05
N ARG A 100 -28.03 5.29 9.78
CA ARG A 100 -27.18 4.64 8.79
C ARG A 100 -25.70 4.68 9.18
N ASP A 101 -25.21 5.81 9.68
CA ASP A 101 -23.82 5.92 10.14
C ASP A 101 -23.51 4.96 11.30
N ALA A 102 -24.43 4.82 12.25
CA ALA A 102 -24.30 3.90 13.37
C ALA A 102 -24.37 2.43 12.92
N GLU A 103 -25.32 2.10 12.03
CA GLU A 103 -25.50 0.77 11.46
C GLU A 103 -24.26 0.34 10.68
N VAL A 104 -23.76 1.18 9.76
CA VAL A 104 -22.56 0.89 8.97
C VAL A 104 -21.36 0.69 9.87
N THR A 105 -21.21 1.52 10.92
CA THR A 105 -20.12 1.39 11.89
C THR A 105 -20.17 0.04 12.62
N LEU A 106 -21.35 -0.43 13.02
CA LEU A 106 -21.53 -1.74 13.63
C LEU A 106 -21.21 -2.87 12.64
N GLN A 107 -21.75 -2.79 11.41
CA GLN A 107 -21.52 -3.78 10.37
C GLN A 107 -20.03 -3.94 10.02
N LEU A 108 -19.24 -2.85 10.07
CA LEU A 108 -17.79 -2.92 9.88
C LEU A 108 -17.06 -3.78 10.93
N THR A 109 -17.67 -4.05 12.08
CA THR A 109 -17.09 -4.96 13.09
C THR A 109 -17.62 -6.38 13.00
N THR A 110 -18.83 -6.57 12.47
CA THR A 110 -19.53 -7.87 12.44
C THR A 110 -19.47 -8.58 11.09
N PHE A 111 -19.10 -7.89 10.01
CA PHE A 111 -19.07 -8.50 8.67
C PHE A 111 -18.05 -9.63 8.53
N SER A 112 -18.30 -10.49 7.54
CA SER A 112 -17.40 -11.59 7.17
C SER A 112 -16.99 -12.42 8.38
N GLU A 113 -17.97 -12.83 9.19
CA GLU A 113 -17.74 -13.53 10.45
C GLU A 113 -16.86 -12.71 11.40
N GLU A 114 -17.23 -11.46 11.69
CA GLU A 114 -16.52 -10.56 12.60
C GLU A 114 -15.01 -10.39 12.30
N LEU A 115 -14.64 -10.38 11.01
CA LEU A 115 -13.24 -10.39 10.56
C LEU A 115 -12.40 -9.31 11.25
N VAL A 116 -12.91 -8.07 11.30
CA VAL A 116 -12.20 -6.93 11.91
C VAL A 116 -12.01 -7.12 13.41
N TRP A 117 -13.05 -7.60 14.11
CA TRP A 117 -12.97 -7.87 15.54
C TRP A 117 -11.93 -8.94 15.86
N LYS A 118 -12.00 -10.07 15.14
CA LYS A 118 -11.06 -11.19 15.26
C LYS A 118 -9.62 -10.73 14.96
N LEU A 119 -9.43 -9.92 13.92
CA LEU A 119 -8.13 -9.34 13.57
C LEU A 119 -7.57 -8.47 14.71
N MET A 120 -8.38 -7.59 15.30
CA MET A 120 -7.95 -6.76 16.43
C MET A 120 -7.53 -7.61 17.64
N LEU A 121 -8.29 -8.66 17.97
CA LEU A 121 -7.97 -9.59 19.06
C LEU A 121 -6.68 -10.40 18.79
N LEU A 122 -6.45 -10.82 17.56
CA LEU A 122 -5.22 -11.52 17.18
C LEU A 122 -4.00 -10.59 17.29
N LEU A 123 -4.12 -9.35 16.80
CA LEU A 123 -3.05 -8.36 16.91
C LEU A 123 -2.75 -8.01 18.37
N MET A 124 -3.77 -7.94 19.23
CA MET A 124 -3.63 -7.81 20.69
C MET A 124 -2.79 -8.94 21.28
N ARG A 125 -3.10 -10.20 20.91
CA ARG A 125 -2.38 -11.39 21.40
C ARG A 125 -0.94 -11.50 20.89
N ILE A 126 -0.70 -11.15 19.63
CA ILE A 126 0.64 -11.16 19.01
C ILE A 126 1.49 -10.03 19.61
N SER A 127 0.95 -8.82 19.72
CA SER A 127 1.70 -7.65 20.20
C SER A 127 1.83 -7.55 21.71
N LYS A 128 1.05 -8.32 22.48
CA LYS A 128 0.96 -8.25 23.95
C LYS A 128 0.50 -6.88 24.47
N LEU A 129 -0.26 -6.14 23.66
CA LEU A 129 -0.88 -4.86 24.02
C LEU A 129 -2.35 -5.05 24.39
N GLY A 130 -2.97 -4.05 25.00
CA GLY A 130 -4.43 -4.00 25.16
C GLY A 130 -5.14 -3.61 23.85
N LEU A 131 -6.42 -3.97 23.73
CA LEU A 131 -7.23 -3.68 22.54
C LEU A 131 -7.23 -2.19 22.16
N GLU A 132 -7.35 -1.31 23.16
CA GLU A 132 -7.35 0.14 22.95
C GLU A 132 -6.04 0.66 22.36
N ASP A 133 -4.90 0.07 22.77
CA ASP A 133 -3.58 0.48 22.32
C ASP A 133 -3.31 -0.02 20.91
N VAL A 134 -3.71 -1.27 20.59
CA VAL A 134 -3.62 -1.82 19.24
C VAL A 134 -4.36 -0.93 18.25
N CYS A 135 -5.59 -0.52 18.56
CA CYS A 135 -6.39 0.30 17.65
C CYS A 135 -5.82 1.70 17.40
N ARG A 136 -4.98 2.23 18.31
CA ARG A 136 -4.51 3.63 18.30
C ARG A 136 -3.03 3.81 18.01
N SER A 137 -2.29 2.71 17.89
CA SER A 137 -0.84 2.73 17.70
C SER A 137 -0.44 2.18 16.34
N THR A 138 0.77 2.55 15.92
CA THR A 138 1.38 2.06 14.70
C THR A 138 1.96 0.67 14.91
N VAL A 139 2.17 -0.06 13.82
CA VAL A 139 2.73 -1.42 13.88
C VAL A 139 4.09 -1.47 14.58
N SER A 140 4.90 -0.40 14.48
CA SER A 140 6.16 -0.29 15.22
C SER A 140 6.00 -0.41 16.75
N VAL A 141 4.91 0.11 17.31
CA VAL A 141 4.63 -0.02 18.76
C VAL A 141 4.25 -1.46 19.09
N TRP A 142 3.50 -2.12 18.22
CA TRP A 142 3.11 -3.52 18.39
C TRP A 142 4.34 -4.44 18.43
N ILE A 143 5.27 -4.23 17.50
CA ILE A 143 6.50 -5.01 17.38
C ILE A 143 7.43 -4.75 18.56
N LYS A 144 7.62 -3.47 18.93
CA LYS A 144 8.37 -3.09 20.13
C LYS A 144 7.86 -3.82 21.36
N ASN A 145 6.54 -3.81 21.57
CA ASN A 145 5.96 -4.37 22.79
C ASN A 145 6.12 -5.90 22.84
N LEU A 146 6.00 -6.60 21.71
CA LEU A 146 6.30 -8.03 21.64
C LEU A 146 7.75 -8.31 22.05
N PHE A 147 8.72 -7.59 21.47
CA PHE A 147 10.13 -7.81 21.83
C PHE A 147 10.42 -7.47 23.29
N TYR A 148 9.84 -6.40 23.83
CA TYR A 148 10.00 -6.04 25.25
C TYR A 148 9.36 -7.10 26.17
N TRP A 149 8.24 -7.68 25.76
CA TRP A 149 7.62 -8.77 26.51
C TRP A 149 8.51 -10.01 26.51
N GLU A 150 9.10 -10.36 25.37
CA GLU A 150 10.02 -11.50 25.24
C GLU A 150 11.32 -11.30 26.02
N HIS A 151 11.89 -10.09 26.01
CA HIS A 151 13.02 -9.73 26.87
C HIS A 151 12.73 -10.04 28.33
N ARG A 152 11.61 -9.52 28.85
CA ARG A 152 11.21 -9.76 30.24
C ARG A 152 10.96 -11.24 30.54
N ARG A 153 10.27 -11.94 29.62
CA ARG A 153 9.99 -13.37 29.75
C ARG A 153 11.26 -14.22 29.82
N ARG A 154 12.29 -13.84 29.05
CA ARG A 154 13.58 -14.55 28.97
C ARG A 154 14.60 -14.07 30.01
N GLY A 155 14.25 -13.06 30.83
CA GLY A 155 15.17 -12.47 31.81
C GLY A 155 16.28 -11.61 31.19
N TYR A 156 16.07 -11.10 29.98
CA TYR A 156 17.04 -10.26 29.27
C TYR A 156 16.83 -8.77 29.60
N LEU A 157 17.94 -8.03 29.64
CA LEU A 157 17.91 -6.58 29.74
C LEU A 157 17.44 -5.99 28.41
N ILE A 158 16.44 -5.10 28.48
CA ILE A 158 15.99 -4.33 27.33
C ILE A 158 17.04 -3.24 27.07
N PRO A 159 17.74 -3.27 25.92
CA PRO A 159 18.78 -2.28 25.62
C PRO A 159 18.17 -0.90 25.39
N ARG A 160 18.92 0.16 25.71
CA ARG A 160 18.55 1.51 25.27
C ARG A 160 18.92 1.68 23.81
N GLN A 161 18.24 2.62 23.17
CA GLN A 161 18.48 2.92 21.77
C GLN A 161 19.93 3.38 21.53
N GLU A 162 20.48 4.19 22.44
CA GLU A 162 21.86 4.69 22.40
C GLU A 162 22.88 3.56 22.44
N ASP A 163 22.64 2.54 23.28
CA ASP A 163 23.51 1.38 23.41
C ASP A 163 23.59 0.61 22.08
N ILE A 164 22.44 0.38 21.42
CA ILE A 164 22.40 -0.25 20.09
C ILE A 164 23.10 0.62 19.05
N GLN A 165 22.86 1.93 19.04
CA GLN A 165 23.45 2.84 18.05
C GLN A 165 24.97 2.92 18.18
N SER A 166 25.51 2.88 19.39
CA SER A 166 26.96 2.92 19.61
C SER A 166 27.69 1.73 18.98
N LEU A 167 27.06 0.55 18.99
CA LEU A 167 27.62 -0.68 18.47
C LEU A 167 27.22 -0.96 17.01
N LYS A 168 25.97 -0.67 16.64
CA LYS A 168 25.29 -1.13 15.40
C LYS A 168 24.80 0.02 14.52
N GLY A 169 25.13 1.26 14.87
CA GLY A 169 24.66 2.46 14.16
C GLY A 169 25.47 2.81 12.92
N LYS A 170 26.64 2.20 12.72
CA LYS A 170 27.48 2.39 11.53
C LYS A 170 26.79 1.76 10.32
N LYS A 171 26.75 2.52 9.22
CA LYS A 171 26.21 2.08 7.92
C LYS A 171 27.35 1.98 6.93
N VAL A 172 27.30 1.00 6.06
CA VAL A 172 28.36 0.74 5.08
C VAL A 172 27.92 1.20 3.68
N THR A 173 26.63 1.13 3.37
CA THR A 173 26.07 1.48 2.06
C THR A 173 25.43 2.86 2.03
N GLU A 174 25.67 3.59 0.93
CA GLU A 174 24.98 4.84 0.64
C GLU A 174 23.61 4.60 0.00
N ALA A 175 22.65 5.49 0.29
CA ALA A 175 21.32 5.40 -0.31
C ALA A 175 21.29 6.00 -1.72
N ILE A 176 20.84 5.21 -2.70
CA ILE A 176 20.64 5.66 -4.09
C ILE A 176 19.49 6.69 -4.19
N ILE A 177 18.56 6.73 -3.22
CA ILE A 177 17.38 7.61 -3.21
C ILE A 177 17.54 8.71 -2.15
N LYS A 178 17.45 9.99 -2.55
CA LYS A 178 17.41 11.16 -1.63
C LYS A 178 16.37 10.95 -0.52
N GLY A 179 16.84 10.86 0.73
CA GLY A 179 16.01 10.71 1.93
C GLY A 179 15.90 9.28 2.48
N LYS A 180 16.44 8.26 1.80
CA LYS A 180 16.66 6.93 2.40
C LYS A 180 18.08 6.85 2.98
N LYS A 181 18.31 5.93 3.92
CA LYS A 181 19.56 5.82 4.67
C LYS A 181 20.47 4.65 4.22
N TYR A 182 19.99 3.76 3.34
CA TYR A 182 20.71 2.59 2.79
C TYR A 182 20.12 2.18 1.43
N ALA A 183 20.82 1.32 0.67
CA ALA A 183 20.40 0.84 -0.64
C ALA A 183 19.12 -0.02 -0.58
N GLY A 184 18.18 0.21 -1.51
CA GLY A 184 16.89 -0.48 -1.57
C GLY A 184 16.93 -1.88 -2.18
N ALA A 185 15.76 -2.44 -2.47
CA ALA A 185 15.64 -3.71 -3.20
C ALA A 185 15.99 -3.55 -4.69
N ILE A 186 16.33 -4.66 -5.35
CA ILE A 186 16.54 -4.70 -6.80
C ILE A 186 15.20 -4.61 -7.53
N VAL A 187 15.19 -3.80 -8.59
CA VAL A 187 14.12 -3.75 -9.59
C VAL A 187 14.77 -3.82 -10.96
N ILE A 188 14.57 -4.93 -11.66
CA ILE A 188 15.04 -5.11 -13.04
C ILE A 188 14.22 -4.21 -13.95
N GLU A 189 14.83 -3.68 -15.00
CA GLU A 189 14.07 -2.94 -16.01
C GLU A 189 13.27 -3.92 -16.86
N PRO A 190 11.92 -3.80 -16.91
CA PRO A 190 11.15 -4.71 -17.74
C PRO A 190 11.34 -4.35 -19.22
N PRO A 191 11.37 -5.34 -20.12
CA PRO A 191 11.30 -5.07 -21.55
C PRO A 191 9.94 -4.46 -21.87
N GLN A 192 9.90 -3.52 -22.81
CA GLN A 192 8.65 -2.95 -23.28
C GLN A 192 7.92 -3.91 -24.22
N GLY A 193 6.60 -3.88 -24.18
CA GLY A 193 5.74 -4.66 -25.06
C GLY A 193 4.89 -5.72 -24.35
N LEU A 194 4.26 -6.55 -25.17
CA LEU A 194 3.29 -7.56 -24.79
C LEU A 194 3.94 -8.95 -24.76
N PHE A 195 3.85 -9.63 -23.62
CA PHE A 195 4.45 -10.94 -23.41
C PHE A 195 3.39 -11.96 -22.99
N PHE A 196 3.19 -13.00 -23.79
CA PHE A 196 2.25 -14.08 -23.51
C PHE A 196 2.86 -15.17 -22.62
N ASN A 197 2.00 -15.92 -21.92
CA ASN A 197 2.35 -17.04 -21.04
C ASN A 197 3.47 -16.68 -20.04
N VAL A 198 3.20 -15.72 -19.16
CA VAL A 198 4.16 -15.26 -18.14
C VAL A 198 3.78 -15.85 -16.79
N ILE A 199 4.74 -16.49 -16.12
CA ILE A 199 4.58 -17.01 -14.76
C ILE A 199 5.31 -16.10 -13.79
N VAL A 200 4.63 -15.75 -12.69
CA VAL A 200 5.23 -15.00 -11.59
C VAL A 200 5.61 -15.97 -10.48
N LEU A 201 6.91 -16.02 -10.19
CA LEU A 201 7.44 -16.66 -8.99
C LEU A 201 7.67 -15.61 -7.90
N ASP A 202 7.28 -15.89 -6.67
CA ASP A 202 7.39 -14.99 -5.52
C ASP A 202 8.07 -15.70 -4.35
N PHE A 203 9.04 -15.04 -3.71
CA PHE A 203 9.67 -15.57 -2.52
C PHE A 203 8.71 -15.47 -1.34
N ALA A 204 8.39 -16.62 -0.73
CA ALA A 204 7.42 -16.67 0.35
C ALA A 204 7.88 -15.92 1.61
N SER A 205 7.50 -14.64 1.71
CA SER A 205 7.93 -13.71 2.76
C SER A 205 9.48 -13.56 2.80
N LEU A 206 10.07 -13.03 1.71
CA LEU A 206 11.52 -12.94 1.51
C LEU A 206 12.29 -12.42 2.73
N TYR A 207 12.07 -11.18 3.15
CA TYR A 207 12.82 -10.55 4.24
C TYR A 207 12.73 -11.31 5.58
N PRO A 208 11.54 -11.70 6.06
CA PRO A 208 11.40 -12.57 7.23
C PRO A 208 12.19 -13.88 7.14
N SER A 209 12.21 -14.49 5.96
CA SER A 209 12.92 -15.75 5.72
C SER A 209 14.43 -15.54 5.75
N ILE A 210 14.92 -14.43 5.18
CA ILE A 210 16.33 -14.00 5.29
C ILE A 210 16.71 -13.76 6.75
N MET A 211 15.88 -13.03 7.50
CA MET A 211 16.15 -12.75 8.91
C MET A 211 16.31 -14.03 9.72
N LYS A 212 15.43 -15.02 9.49
CA LYS A 212 15.51 -16.33 10.12
C LYS A 212 16.78 -17.08 9.69
N GLN A 213 17.01 -17.22 8.38
CA GLN A 213 18.05 -18.08 7.83
C GLN A 213 19.46 -17.59 8.17
N TRP A 214 19.68 -16.28 8.20
CA TRP A 214 20.97 -15.66 8.54
C TRP A 214 21.06 -15.19 10.00
N ASN A 215 20.11 -15.56 10.86
CA ASN A 215 20.08 -15.18 12.27
C ASN A 215 20.15 -13.64 12.50
N LEU A 216 19.52 -12.84 11.64
CA LEU A 216 19.61 -11.38 11.68
C LEU A 216 18.74 -10.81 12.80
N SER A 217 19.40 -10.22 13.80
CA SER A 217 18.78 -9.54 14.92
C SER A 217 19.68 -8.41 15.43
N TYR A 218 19.11 -7.42 16.13
CA TYR A 218 19.85 -6.25 16.62
C TYR A 218 20.94 -6.60 17.64
N GLU A 219 20.83 -7.75 18.29
CA GLU A 219 21.78 -8.30 19.26
C GLU A 219 22.78 -9.30 18.67
N THR A 220 22.52 -9.84 17.47
CA THR A 220 23.42 -10.81 16.81
C THR A 220 24.26 -10.20 15.70
N ILE A 221 23.79 -9.12 15.08
CA ILE A 221 24.54 -8.38 14.05
C ILE A 221 25.73 -7.64 14.66
N ASP A 222 26.83 -7.53 13.91
CA ASP A 222 28.11 -6.91 14.27
C ASP A 222 28.60 -7.26 15.69
N PRO A 223 28.66 -8.55 16.07
CA PRO A 223 28.93 -8.94 17.45
C PRO A 223 30.32 -8.49 17.91
N ASP A 224 30.47 -8.36 19.23
CA ASP A 224 31.81 -8.26 19.82
C ASP A 224 32.54 -9.59 19.56
N GLU A 225 33.71 -9.51 18.91
CA GLU A 225 34.50 -10.69 18.52
C GLU A 225 34.97 -11.51 19.74
N THR A 226 35.01 -10.91 20.93
CA THR A 226 35.35 -11.63 22.17
C THR A 226 34.19 -12.44 22.75
N LEU A 227 32.95 -12.11 22.38
CA LEU A 227 31.73 -12.70 22.94
C LEU A 227 31.04 -13.70 22.00
N CYS A 228 31.53 -13.85 20.77
CA CYS A 228 30.97 -14.76 19.78
C CYS A 228 32.04 -15.63 19.13
N ASN A 229 31.87 -16.95 19.21
CA ASN A 229 32.80 -17.92 18.67
C ASN A 229 32.51 -18.24 17.19
N LYS A 230 31.23 -18.28 16.81
CA LYS A 230 30.78 -18.58 15.46
C LYS A 230 30.22 -17.34 14.80
N VAL A 231 30.98 -16.78 13.87
CA VAL A 231 30.60 -15.60 13.12
C VAL A 231 30.47 -15.95 11.64
N ASN A 232 29.45 -15.38 11.00
CA ASN A 232 29.24 -15.49 9.55
C ASN A 232 29.24 -14.10 8.91
N ASP A 233 29.83 -14.00 7.72
CA ASP A 233 29.90 -12.75 6.97
C ASP A 233 28.60 -12.52 6.19
N ILE A 234 28.10 -11.29 6.26
CA ILE A 234 27.00 -10.81 5.43
C ILE A 234 27.59 -10.18 4.19
N ILE A 235 27.47 -10.92 3.10
CA ILE A 235 28.06 -10.58 1.82
C ILE A 235 26.97 -10.04 0.89
N ASP A 236 27.25 -8.90 0.25
CA ASP A 236 26.36 -8.26 -0.72
C ASP A 236 26.39 -8.92 -2.11
N GLU A 237 25.63 -8.36 -3.06
CA GLU A 237 25.59 -8.82 -4.45
C GLU A 237 26.91 -8.66 -5.22
N ALA A 238 27.84 -7.85 -4.72
CA ALA A 238 29.15 -7.57 -5.29
C ALA A 238 30.28 -8.35 -4.59
N ASN A 239 29.93 -9.28 -3.70
CA ASN A 239 30.85 -10.08 -2.88
C ASN A 239 31.64 -9.29 -1.83
N ASN A 240 31.17 -8.11 -1.43
CA ASN A 240 31.76 -7.36 -0.31
C ASN A 240 31.15 -7.81 1.02
N VAL A 241 31.99 -7.95 2.04
CA VAL A 241 31.54 -8.16 3.43
C VAL A 241 31.05 -6.83 4.00
N LEU A 242 29.75 -6.73 4.28
CA LEU A 242 29.13 -5.53 4.86
C LEU A 242 29.11 -5.58 6.40
N HIS A 243 28.66 -6.71 6.93
CA HIS A 243 28.43 -6.91 8.35
C HIS A 243 28.80 -8.34 8.74
N LYS A 244 28.91 -8.59 10.04
CA LYS A 244 29.13 -9.93 10.60
C LYS A 244 27.95 -10.32 11.49
N VAL A 245 27.59 -11.60 11.55
CA VAL A 245 26.49 -12.07 12.40
C VAL A 245 26.95 -13.22 13.29
N CYS A 246 26.63 -13.12 14.57
CA CYS A 246 26.86 -14.18 15.52
C CYS A 246 25.85 -15.32 15.36
N LEU A 247 26.34 -16.56 15.41
CA LEU A 247 25.55 -17.79 15.32
C LEU A 247 25.56 -18.63 16.60
N ASP A 248 26.27 -18.19 17.65
CA ASP A 248 26.33 -18.92 18.93
C ASP A 248 24.95 -19.08 19.58
N LYS A 249 24.07 -18.09 19.39
CA LYS A 249 22.71 -18.10 19.91
C LYS A 249 21.71 -17.58 18.87
N PRO A 250 20.50 -18.14 18.80
CA PRO A 250 19.42 -17.57 18.00
C PRO A 250 19.09 -16.15 18.45
N GLY A 251 19.08 -15.22 17.50
CA GLY A 251 18.61 -13.85 17.73
C GLY A 251 17.10 -13.84 17.93
N LEU A 252 16.65 -13.07 18.91
CA LEU A 252 15.26 -12.84 19.28
C LEU A 252 14.40 -12.43 18.08
N THR A 253 14.89 -11.49 17.26
CA THR A 253 14.15 -11.02 16.10
C THR A 253 14.05 -12.13 15.05
N ALA A 254 15.16 -12.79 14.74
CA ALA A 254 15.23 -13.88 13.78
C ALA A 254 14.30 -15.04 14.18
N GLU A 255 14.32 -15.42 15.46
CA GLU A 255 13.51 -16.49 16.03
C GLU A 255 12.01 -16.16 15.98
N ILE A 256 11.60 -14.99 16.50
CA ILE A 256 10.19 -14.61 16.57
C ILE A 256 9.60 -14.39 15.18
N VAL A 257 10.29 -13.62 14.34
CA VAL A 257 9.82 -13.32 12.98
C VAL A 257 9.81 -14.58 12.13
N GLY A 258 10.85 -15.43 12.27
CA GLY A 258 10.93 -16.73 11.61
C GLY A 258 9.80 -17.68 12.03
N MET A 259 9.51 -17.75 13.33
CA MET A 259 8.40 -18.55 13.87
C MET A 259 7.06 -18.06 13.30
N LEU A 260 6.77 -16.76 13.37
CA LEU A 260 5.54 -16.19 12.82
C LEU A 260 5.41 -16.46 11.31
N ARG A 261 6.52 -16.34 10.57
CA ARG A 261 6.58 -16.68 9.14
C ARG A 261 6.24 -18.13 8.88
N ASP A 262 6.84 -19.06 9.61
CA ASP A 262 6.61 -20.50 9.40
C ASP A 262 5.18 -20.90 9.74
N PHE A 263 4.64 -20.45 10.87
CA PHE A 263 3.23 -20.69 11.19
C PHE A 263 2.31 -20.12 10.11
N ARG A 264 2.59 -18.91 9.64
CA ARG A 264 1.80 -18.27 8.59
C ARG A 264 1.85 -19.08 7.29
N VAL A 265 3.05 -19.35 6.76
CA VAL A 265 3.24 -19.92 5.41
C VAL A 265 2.95 -21.42 5.40
N LYS A 266 3.49 -22.17 6.36
CA LYS A 266 3.42 -23.64 6.37
C LYS A 266 2.11 -24.18 6.91
N ILE A 267 1.40 -23.43 7.76
CA ILE A 267 0.17 -23.89 8.41
C ILE A 267 -1.03 -23.05 7.97
N TYR A 268 -1.10 -21.79 8.41
CA TYR A 268 -2.34 -21.02 8.31
C TYR A 268 -2.73 -20.64 6.87
N LYS A 269 -1.76 -20.28 6.02
CA LYS A 269 -1.97 -19.98 4.60
C LYS A 269 -2.41 -21.21 3.80
N LYS A 270 -1.85 -22.39 4.10
CA LYS A 270 -2.25 -23.65 3.46
C LYS A 270 -3.67 -24.03 3.86
N LYS A 271 -3.96 -24.00 5.17
CA LYS A 271 -5.30 -24.34 5.67
C LYS A 271 -6.38 -23.35 5.25
N SER A 272 -6.09 -22.06 5.07
CA SER A 272 -7.11 -21.12 4.57
C SER A 272 -7.57 -21.43 3.14
N LYS A 273 -6.74 -22.11 2.34
CA LYS A 273 -7.03 -22.55 0.98
C LYS A 273 -7.54 -24.00 0.89
N ASP A 274 -7.50 -24.75 1.98
CA ASP A 274 -7.93 -26.15 2.00
C ASP A 274 -9.47 -26.24 1.90
N LYS A 275 -9.97 -26.81 0.80
CA LYS A 275 -11.41 -26.94 0.54
C LYS A 275 -12.07 -28.07 1.34
N ASN A 276 -11.29 -28.93 2.00
CA ASN A 276 -11.80 -30.08 2.76
C ASN A 276 -12.29 -29.71 4.17
N ILE A 277 -11.99 -28.50 4.63
CA ILE A 277 -12.42 -28.01 5.95
C ILE A 277 -13.57 -27.01 5.82
N SER A 278 -14.35 -26.84 6.90
CA SER A 278 -15.52 -25.96 6.90
C SER A 278 -15.17 -24.51 6.56
N GLU A 279 -16.09 -23.82 5.89
CA GLU A 279 -15.90 -22.42 5.48
C GLU A 279 -15.60 -21.49 6.66
N ILE A 280 -16.29 -21.69 7.79
CA ILE A 280 -16.03 -20.95 9.03
C ILE A 280 -14.58 -21.13 9.49
N LEU A 281 -14.08 -22.36 9.48
CA LEU A 281 -12.71 -22.66 9.90
C LEU A 281 -11.67 -22.12 8.89
N ARG A 282 -11.96 -22.19 7.59
CA ARG A 282 -11.12 -21.57 6.55
C ARG A 282 -11.02 -20.06 6.73
N SER A 283 -12.15 -19.39 6.97
CA SER A 283 -12.22 -17.96 7.25
C SER A 283 -11.40 -17.59 8.50
N TRP A 284 -11.47 -18.41 9.54
CA TRP A 284 -10.64 -18.24 10.73
C TRP A 284 -9.15 -18.35 10.42
N TYR A 285 -8.72 -19.39 9.69
CA TYR A 285 -7.33 -19.53 9.27
C TYR A 285 -6.86 -18.38 8.36
N ASP A 286 -7.74 -17.88 7.49
CA ASP A 286 -7.44 -16.70 6.67
C ASP A 286 -7.24 -15.45 7.53
N THR A 287 -8.08 -15.27 8.56
CA THR A 287 -7.95 -14.16 9.52
C THR A 287 -6.63 -14.22 10.28
N VAL A 288 -6.22 -15.41 10.74
CA VAL A 288 -4.94 -15.61 11.44
C VAL A 288 -3.75 -15.34 10.52
N GLN A 289 -3.73 -15.87 9.29
CA GLN A 289 -2.60 -15.63 8.38
C GLN A 289 -2.49 -14.15 7.98
N ARG A 290 -3.62 -13.42 7.84
CA ARG A 290 -3.65 -11.96 7.59
C ARG A 290 -3.05 -11.19 8.76
N ALA A 291 -3.44 -11.52 10.00
CA ALA A 291 -2.89 -10.90 11.21
C ALA A 291 -1.35 -11.08 11.28
N MET A 292 -0.88 -12.30 11.01
CA MET A 292 0.55 -12.59 10.95
C MET A 292 1.25 -11.82 9.83
N LYS A 293 0.64 -11.72 8.64
CA LYS A 293 1.19 -10.98 7.48
C LYS A 293 1.46 -9.52 7.82
N VAL A 294 0.53 -8.86 8.53
CA VAL A 294 0.68 -7.46 8.97
C VAL A 294 1.93 -7.30 9.82
N PHE A 295 2.16 -8.21 10.77
CA PHE A 295 3.31 -8.14 11.69
C PHE A 295 4.63 -8.42 10.98
N ILE A 296 4.66 -9.52 10.22
CA ILE A 296 5.85 -10.04 9.54
C ILE A 296 6.40 -9.03 8.51
N ASN A 297 5.53 -8.45 7.67
CA ASN A 297 5.95 -7.50 6.64
C ASN A 297 6.44 -6.17 7.23
N ALA A 298 5.98 -5.80 8.42
CA ALA A 298 6.41 -4.60 9.12
C ALA A 298 7.69 -4.81 9.96
N ALA A 299 7.98 -6.05 10.40
CA ALA A 299 9.08 -6.36 11.31
C ALA A 299 10.46 -6.02 10.77
N TYR A 300 10.69 -6.23 9.47
CA TYR A 300 11.93 -5.78 8.83
C TYR A 300 12.03 -4.24 8.85
N GLY A 301 10.98 -3.54 8.40
CA GLY A 301 11.03 -2.10 8.13
C GLY A 301 11.25 -1.24 9.37
N VAL A 302 10.86 -1.72 10.56
CA VAL A 302 11.01 -0.94 11.81
C VAL A 302 12.48 -0.75 12.21
N PHE A 303 13.37 -1.68 11.86
CA PHE A 303 14.80 -1.56 12.16
C PHE A 303 15.50 -0.49 11.32
N GLY A 304 14.91 -0.08 10.19
CA GLY A 304 15.37 1.05 9.38
C GLY A 304 14.86 2.41 9.84
N ALA A 305 13.93 2.47 10.81
CA ALA A 305 13.34 3.70 11.31
C ALA A 305 14.03 4.19 12.59
N ASP A 306 14.65 5.36 12.54
CA ASP A 306 15.37 5.96 13.68
C ASP A 306 14.50 6.25 14.90
N THR A 307 13.19 6.44 14.70
CA THR A 307 12.22 6.58 15.81
C THR A 307 11.93 5.26 16.55
N PHE A 308 12.38 4.11 16.03
CA PHE A 308 12.15 2.81 16.66
C PHE A 308 13.15 2.59 17.81
N PRO A 309 12.71 2.21 19.02
CA PRO A 309 13.64 2.08 20.15
C PRO A 309 14.73 1.02 20.00
N LEU A 310 14.47 -0.03 19.21
CA LEU A 310 15.44 -1.06 18.87
C LEU A 310 16.02 -0.82 17.46
N TYR A 311 16.15 0.44 17.05
CA TYR A 311 16.70 0.83 15.75
C TYR A 311 18.08 0.22 15.52
N ALA A 312 18.21 -0.61 14.49
CA ALA A 312 19.43 -1.31 14.13
C ALA A 312 19.58 -1.26 12.60
N PRO A 313 20.19 -0.18 12.05
CA PRO A 313 20.29 -0.01 10.61
C PRO A 313 21.07 -1.13 9.93
N SER A 314 22.08 -1.70 10.59
CA SER A 314 22.86 -2.84 10.06
C SER A 314 22.01 -4.08 9.80
N VAL A 315 20.97 -4.34 10.62
CA VAL A 315 19.98 -5.41 10.34
C VAL A 315 19.20 -5.08 9.07
N ALA A 316 18.69 -3.85 8.96
CA ALA A 316 17.89 -3.44 7.82
C ALA A 316 18.68 -3.45 6.50
N GLU A 317 19.95 -3.07 6.58
CA GLU A 317 20.92 -3.09 5.49
C GLU A 317 21.25 -4.54 5.06
N SER A 318 21.61 -5.39 6.02
CA SER A 318 21.94 -6.81 5.81
C SER A 318 20.80 -7.58 5.14
N VAL A 319 19.56 -7.40 5.61
CA VAL A 319 18.39 -8.04 5.01
C VAL A 319 18.22 -7.62 3.55
N THR A 320 18.41 -6.33 3.24
CA THR A 320 18.30 -5.87 1.85
C THR A 320 19.43 -6.34 0.97
N ALA A 321 20.67 -6.34 1.46
CA ALA A 321 21.82 -6.80 0.70
C ALA A 321 21.69 -8.28 0.34
N LEU A 322 21.32 -9.11 1.32
CA LEU A 322 21.03 -10.53 1.06
C LEU A 322 19.86 -10.71 0.11
N GLY A 323 18.79 -9.92 0.25
CA GLY A 323 17.65 -9.95 -0.68
C GLY A 323 18.08 -9.65 -2.12
N ARG A 324 18.93 -8.63 -2.32
CA ARG A 324 19.53 -8.31 -3.61
C ARG A 324 20.39 -9.44 -4.15
N ARG A 325 21.27 -10.00 -3.31
CA ARG A 325 22.16 -11.11 -3.68
C ARG A 325 21.37 -12.35 -4.10
N ILE A 326 20.36 -12.74 -3.32
CA ILE A 326 19.50 -13.89 -3.60
C ILE A 326 18.82 -13.71 -4.95
N ILE A 327 18.14 -12.59 -5.16
CA ILE A 327 17.41 -12.31 -6.42
C ILE A 327 18.37 -12.33 -7.61
N THR A 328 19.52 -11.66 -7.51
CA THR A 328 20.53 -11.63 -8.57
C THR A 328 21.03 -13.04 -8.89
N SER A 329 21.29 -13.84 -7.86
CA SER A 329 21.76 -15.23 -8.03
C SER A 329 20.68 -16.12 -8.63
N THR A 330 19.42 -15.94 -8.23
CA THR A 330 18.29 -16.68 -8.80
C THR A 330 18.03 -16.31 -10.26
N ILE A 331 18.20 -15.04 -10.65
CA ILE A 331 18.09 -14.62 -12.05
C ILE A 331 19.18 -15.29 -12.89
N ARG A 332 20.44 -15.22 -12.44
CA ARG A 332 21.56 -15.89 -13.12
C ARG A 332 21.30 -17.38 -13.27
N LYS A 333 20.81 -18.04 -12.22
CA LYS A 333 20.48 -19.47 -12.28
C LYS A 333 19.34 -19.75 -13.24
N ALA A 334 18.30 -18.91 -13.27
CA ALA A 334 17.21 -19.04 -14.21
C ALA A 334 17.73 -18.94 -15.66
N GLU A 335 18.60 -17.99 -15.95
CA GLU A 335 19.24 -17.83 -17.26
C GLU A 335 20.08 -19.06 -17.66
N GLU A 336 20.87 -19.63 -16.73
CA GLU A 336 21.61 -20.88 -16.94
C GLU A 336 20.71 -22.07 -17.31
N LEU A 337 19.53 -22.16 -16.70
CA LEU A 337 18.53 -23.20 -17.01
C LEU A 337 17.80 -22.91 -18.34
N GLY A 338 18.05 -21.77 -18.99
CA GLY A 338 17.38 -21.32 -20.20
C GLY A 338 15.98 -20.74 -19.93
N LEU A 339 15.70 -20.29 -18.70
CA LEU A 339 14.49 -19.56 -18.36
C LEU A 339 14.70 -18.06 -18.60
N ARG A 340 13.86 -17.44 -19.42
CA ARG A 340 13.94 -16.00 -19.70
C ARG A 340 13.21 -15.20 -18.63
N VAL A 341 13.94 -14.49 -17.78
CA VAL A 341 13.37 -13.54 -16.82
C VAL A 341 13.11 -12.20 -17.51
N LEU A 342 11.86 -11.75 -17.52
CA LEU A 342 11.48 -10.45 -18.09
C LEU A 342 11.60 -9.32 -17.07
N TYR A 343 11.20 -9.57 -15.84
CA TYR A 343 11.10 -8.53 -14.82
C TYR A 343 11.31 -9.12 -13.43
N GLY A 344 11.85 -8.31 -12.52
CA GLY A 344 11.96 -8.65 -11.11
C GLY A 344 11.67 -7.43 -10.26
N ASP A 345 10.75 -7.55 -9.29
CA ASP A 345 10.40 -6.48 -8.36
C ASP A 345 10.51 -6.99 -6.93
N THR A 346 11.58 -6.59 -6.25
CA THR A 346 11.79 -6.73 -4.80
C THR A 346 11.87 -8.16 -4.23
N ASP A 347 10.90 -9.02 -4.55
CA ASP A 347 10.71 -10.39 -4.07
C ASP A 347 10.02 -11.29 -5.10
N SER A 348 9.76 -10.80 -6.31
CA SER A 348 9.10 -11.54 -7.39
C SER A 348 9.89 -11.53 -8.70
N LEU A 349 9.74 -12.59 -9.50
CA LEU A 349 10.35 -12.82 -10.81
C LEU A 349 9.28 -13.18 -11.84
N PHE A 350 9.31 -12.53 -13.00
CA PHE A 350 8.41 -12.76 -14.12
C PHE A 350 9.17 -13.55 -15.18
N ILE A 351 8.75 -14.79 -15.41
CA ILE A 351 9.42 -15.71 -16.32
C ILE A 351 8.55 -15.94 -17.55
N TRP A 352 9.13 -15.73 -18.73
CA TRP A 352 8.44 -15.84 -20.01
C TRP A 352 8.49 -17.25 -20.57
N ASN A 353 7.31 -17.74 -20.96
CA ASN A 353 7.11 -19.04 -21.59
C ASN A 353 7.95 -20.18 -20.97
N PRO A 354 7.94 -20.34 -19.64
CA PRO A 354 8.82 -21.30 -19.00
C PRO A 354 8.36 -22.75 -19.19
N GLU A 355 9.33 -23.66 -19.29
CA GLU A 355 9.09 -25.09 -19.16
C GLU A 355 8.90 -25.47 -17.67
N GLN A 356 7.88 -26.27 -17.36
CA GLN A 356 7.53 -26.58 -15.97
C GLN A 356 8.65 -27.33 -15.22
N SER A 357 9.36 -28.24 -15.88
CA SER A 357 10.49 -29.01 -15.33
C SER A 357 11.59 -28.09 -14.79
N LYS A 358 11.99 -27.10 -15.59
CA LYS A 358 13.02 -26.10 -15.27
C LYS A 358 12.60 -25.17 -14.13
N LEU A 359 11.31 -24.86 -14.02
CA LEU A 359 10.81 -24.07 -12.88
C LEU A 359 10.96 -24.84 -11.57
N GLU A 360 10.64 -26.13 -11.55
CA GLU A 360 10.81 -26.95 -10.35
C GLU A 360 12.29 -27.13 -10.01
N GLU A 361 13.17 -27.25 -11.01
CA GLU A 361 14.61 -27.25 -10.81
C GLU A 361 15.11 -25.94 -10.19
N LEU A 362 14.66 -24.79 -10.69
CA LEU A 362 15.00 -23.48 -10.11
C LEU A 362 14.52 -23.35 -8.66
N LYS A 363 13.28 -23.77 -8.36
CA LYS A 363 12.74 -23.74 -6.99
C LYS A 363 13.57 -24.62 -6.04
N LYS A 364 13.90 -25.83 -6.47
CA LYS A 364 14.72 -26.77 -5.70
C LYS A 364 16.11 -26.19 -5.44
N TRP A 365 16.75 -25.61 -6.46
CA TRP A 365 18.04 -24.96 -6.30
C TRP A 365 17.99 -23.80 -5.29
N VAL A 366 16.94 -22.97 -5.31
CA VAL A 366 16.75 -21.88 -4.33
C VAL A 366 16.59 -22.44 -2.91
N GLU A 367 15.83 -23.52 -2.75
CA GLU A 367 15.64 -24.18 -1.46
C GLU A 367 16.95 -24.77 -0.92
N GLU A 368 17.72 -25.49 -1.76
CA GLU A 368 18.99 -26.11 -1.37
C GLU A 368 20.10 -25.08 -1.11
N THR A 369 20.16 -24.01 -1.91
CA THR A 369 21.24 -23.01 -1.82
C THR A 369 21.00 -22.00 -0.72
N PHE A 370 19.75 -21.54 -0.55
CA PHE A 370 19.42 -20.44 0.37
C PHE A 370 18.50 -20.84 1.52
N GLY A 371 17.93 -22.04 1.52
CA GLY A 371 16.90 -22.41 2.51
C GLY A 371 15.61 -21.60 2.38
N LEU A 372 15.32 -21.10 1.17
CA LEU A 372 14.17 -20.22 0.90
C LEU A 372 13.16 -20.92 -0.02
N GLU A 373 11.89 -20.56 0.15
CA GLU A 373 10.79 -21.12 -0.63
C GLU A 373 10.37 -20.14 -1.73
N LEU A 374 10.38 -20.62 -2.98
CA LEU A 374 9.91 -19.89 -4.15
C LEU A 374 8.56 -20.47 -4.61
N GLU A 375 7.49 -19.67 -4.52
CA GLU A 375 6.13 -20.10 -4.83
C GLU A 375 5.68 -19.53 -6.18
N MET A 376 4.81 -20.27 -6.89
CA MET A 376 4.09 -19.69 -8.03
C MET A 376 2.95 -18.82 -7.49
N ASP A 377 3.04 -17.51 -7.66
CA ASP A 377 1.99 -16.57 -7.23
C ASP A 377 0.89 -16.48 -8.28
N LYS A 378 1.27 -16.23 -9.54
CA LYS A 378 0.33 -15.97 -10.63
C LYS A 378 0.79 -16.56 -11.95
N ARG A 379 -0.20 -16.85 -12.80
CA ARG A 379 -0.03 -17.11 -14.23
C ARG A 379 -0.82 -16.04 -14.98
N TYR A 380 -0.15 -15.40 -15.93
CA TYR A 380 -0.77 -14.44 -16.83
C TYR A 380 -0.90 -15.06 -18.22
N LYS A 381 -2.07 -14.86 -18.82
CA LYS A 381 -2.27 -15.04 -20.26
C LYS A 381 -1.30 -14.12 -21.00
N PHE A 382 -1.27 -12.85 -20.63
CA PHE A 382 -0.25 -11.91 -21.07
C PHE A 382 0.07 -10.85 -20.02
N VAL A 383 1.25 -10.24 -20.14
CA VAL A 383 1.63 -9.04 -19.40
C VAL A 383 2.15 -7.99 -20.38
N ALA A 384 1.65 -6.77 -20.25
CA ALA A 384 2.13 -5.59 -20.94
C ALA A 384 2.96 -4.74 -19.98
N PHE A 385 4.24 -4.56 -20.29
CA PHE A 385 5.20 -3.82 -19.45
C PHE A 385 5.52 -2.46 -20.04
N ALA A 386 5.51 -1.41 -19.20
CA ALA A 386 5.85 -0.05 -19.63
C ALA A 386 7.18 0.45 -19.06
N LEU A 387 7.24 0.59 -17.73
CA LEU A 387 8.36 1.12 -16.97
C LEU A 387 8.48 0.32 -15.67
N LYS A 388 9.55 0.54 -14.90
CA LYS A 388 9.71 -0.04 -13.56
C LYS A 388 8.45 0.19 -12.72
N LYS A 389 7.90 -0.90 -12.16
CA LYS A 389 6.66 -0.96 -11.36
C LYS A 389 5.36 -0.64 -12.09
N ASN A 390 5.40 -0.54 -13.43
CA ASN A 390 4.25 -0.24 -14.28
C ASN A 390 3.98 -1.40 -15.23
N TYR A 391 2.93 -2.18 -14.96
CA TYR A 391 2.49 -3.26 -15.84
C TYR A 391 0.98 -3.51 -15.74
N VAL A 392 0.44 -4.11 -16.81
CA VAL A 392 -0.92 -4.66 -16.86
C VAL A 392 -0.79 -6.15 -17.15
N GLY A 393 -1.18 -6.99 -16.22
CA GLY A 393 -1.25 -8.44 -16.39
C GLY A 393 -2.70 -8.89 -16.51
N VAL A 394 -3.00 -9.78 -17.46
CA VAL A 394 -4.31 -10.41 -17.59
C VAL A 394 -4.18 -11.89 -17.29
N THR A 395 -4.96 -12.39 -16.35
CA THR A 395 -4.96 -13.82 -15.98
C THR A 395 -5.75 -14.64 -17.02
N PRO A 396 -5.57 -15.97 -17.06
CA PRO A 396 -6.40 -16.84 -17.89
C PRO A 396 -7.91 -16.73 -17.62
N ASN A 397 -8.31 -16.21 -16.45
CA ASN A 397 -9.71 -15.99 -16.10
C ASN A 397 -10.21 -14.59 -16.50
N ASN A 398 -9.47 -13.87 -17.34
CA ASN A 398 -9.75 -12.49 -17.75
C ASN A 398 -9.78 -11.46 -16.60
N GLU A 399 -9.12 -11.77 -15.47
CA GLU A 399 -8.93 -10.79 -14.40
C GLU A 399 -7.73 -9.89 -14.71
N VAL A 400 -7.89 -8.59 -14.51
CA VAL A 400 -6.87 -7.58 -14.81
C VAL A 400 -6.13 -7.18 -13.53
N ASP A 401 -4.83 -7.48 -13.45
CA ASP A 401 -3.91 -6.94 -12.44
C ASP A 401 -3.16 -5.74 -13.00
N ILE A 402 -3.15 -4.63 -12.25
CA ILE A 402 -2.58 -3.36 -12.67
C ILE A 402 -1.68 -2.86 -11.57
N LYS A 403 -0.40 -2.63 -11.89
CA LYS A 403 0.55 -1.98 -10.98
C LYS A 403 1.07 -0.68 -11.58
N GLY A 404 1.16 0.36 -10.75
CA GLY A 404 1.84 1.62 -11.06
C GLY A 404 1.16 2.56 -12.06
N MET A 405 0.11 2.12 -12.77
CA MET A 405 -0.54 2.92 -13.84
C MET A 405 -1.29 4.16 -13.34
N MET A 406 -1.19 5.27 -14.08
CA MET A 406 -1.82 6.56 -13.73
C MET A 406 -3.34 6.56 -13.82
N GLY A 407 -3.93 5.72 -14.69
CA GLY A 407 -5.39 5.65 -14.87
C GLY A 407 -6.18 5.23 -13.63
N LYS A 408 -5.52 4.69 -12.58
CA LYS A 408 -6.15 4.35 -11.29
C LYS A 408 -5.89 5.35 -10.15
N LYS A 409 -5.11 6.42 -10.39
CA LYS A 409 -4.80 7.40 -9.35
C LYS A 409 -6.03 8.27 -9.05
N ARG A 410 -6.15 8.70 -7.79
CA ARG A 410 -7.28 9.51 -7.29
C ARG A 410 -7.41 10.85 -8.02
N ASN A 411 -6.27 11.45 -8.36
CA ASN A 411 -6.19 12.75 -8.99
C ASN A 411 -6.52 12.72 -10.50
N THR A 412 -6.77 11.55 -11.08
CA THR A 412 -7.18 11.44 -12.48
C THR A 412 -8.69 11.71 -12.59
N PRO A 413 -9.15 12.58 -13.52
CA PRO A 413 -10.57 12.79 -13.79
C PRO A 413 -11.32 11.52 -14.18
N ASP A 414 -12.61 11.45 -13.83
CA ASP A 414 -13.41 10.24 -13.99
C ASP A 414 -13.63 9.84 -15.45
N PHE A 415 -13.77 10.81 -16.37
CA PHE A 415 -13.86 10.46 -17.79
C PHE A 415 -12.61 9.73 -18.30
N ILE A 416 -11.41 10.12 -17.82
CA ILE A 416 -10.14 9.45 -18.17
C ILE A 416 -10.06 8.08 -17.49
N LYS A 417 -10.55 7.95 -16.26
CA LYS A 417 -10.64 6.64 -15.57
C LYS A 417 -11.56 5.68 -16.32
N ASN A 418 -12.71 6.17 -16.78
CA ASN A 418 -13.70 5.38 -17.53
C ASN A 418 -13.10 4.90 -18.84
N LEU A 419 -12.50 5.81 -19.62
CA LEU A 419 -11.75 5.45 -20.83
C LEU A 419 -10.65 4.42 -20.54
N PHE A 420 -9.84 4.62 -19.49
CA PHE A 420 -8.81 3.66 -19.11
C PHE A 420 -9.38 2.27 -18.78
N VAL A 421 -10.50 2.20 -18.05
CA VAL A 421 -11.19 0.95 -17.73
C VAL A 421 -11.81 0.29 -18.97
N GLU A 422 -12.40 1.07 -19.88
CA GLU A 422 -12.91 0.57 -21.17
C GLU A 422 -11.79 -0.07 -22.00
N ILE A 423 -10.64 0.60 -22.12
CA ILE A 423 -9.49 0.06 -22.84
C ILE A 423 -8.99 -1.23 -22.18
N LEU A 424 -8.89 -1.27 -20.85
CA LEU A 424 -8.45 -2.48 -20.13
C LEU A 424 -9.40 -3.66 -20.33
N LYS A 425 -10.71 -3.42 -20.35
CA LYS A 425 -11.71 -4.45 -20.67
C LYS A 425 -11.54 -4.97 -22.10
N LYS A 426 -11.26 -4.08 -23.06
CA LYS A 426 -10.95 -4.49 -24.43
C LYS A 426 -9.66 -5.31 -24.50
N MET A 427 -8.64 -4.98 -23.70
CA MET A 427 -7.41 -5.76 -23.63
C MET A 427 -7.62 -7.19 -23.12
N THR A 428 -8.67 -7.49 -22.35
CA THR A 428 -8.89 -8.87 -21.88
C THR A 428 -9.23 -9.84 -22.99
N SER A 429 -9.72 -9.36 -24.15
CA SER A 429 -10.02 -10.23 -25.31
C SER A 429 -8.80 -10.54 -26.18
N ILE A 430 -7.61 -10.06 -25.83
CA ILE A 430 -6.37 -10.40 -26.55
C ILE A 430 -6.01 -11.85 -26.22
N GLU A 431 -6.09 -12.74 -27.21
CA GLU A 431 -5.62 -14.13 -27.07
C GLU A 431 -4.28 -14.32 -27.78
N GLU A 432 -4.10 -13.67 -28.94
CA GLU A 432 -2.89 -13.77 -29.76
C GLU A 432 -2.30 -12.38 -30.06
N PRO A 433 -1.01 -12.28 -30.46
CA PRO A 433 -0.38 -11.00 -30.80
C PRO A 433 -1.15 -10.18 -31.84
N GLU A 434 -1.80 -10.82 -32.81
CA GLU A 434 -2.56 -10.16 -33.88
C GLU A 434 -3.81 -9.43 -33.36
N ASP A 435 -4.40 -9.90 -32.26
CA ASP A 435 -5.57 -9.26 -31.66
C ASP A 435 -5.24 -7.88 -31.09
N ALA A 436 -3.97 -7.67 -30.69
CA ALA A 436 -3.51 -6.37 -30.22
C ALA A 436 -3.83 -5.28 -31.26
N PHE A 437 -3.57 -5.51 -32.56
CA PHE A 437 -3.85 -4.53 -33.61
C PHE A 437 -5.34 -4.17 -33.75
N LYS A 438 -6.25 -5.14 -33.55
CA LYS A 438 -7.70 -4.88 -33.55
C LYS A 438 -8.09 -4.00 -32.37
N ILE A 439 -7.52 -4.27 -31.20
CA ILE A 439 -7.74 -3.45 -30.01
C ILE A 439 -7.22 -2.04 -30.25
N ILE A 440 -6.05 -1.86 -30.87
CA ILE A 440 -5.51 -0.53 -31.20
C ILE A 440 -6.52 0.30 -31.97
N ASN A 441 -7.10 -0.25 -33.05
CA ASN A 441 -8.08 0.48 -33.84
C ASN A 441 -9.33 0.83 -33.01
N SER A 442 -9.83 -0.11 -32.20
CA SER A 442 -10.97 0.17 -31.32
C SER A 442 -10.66 1.23 -30.24
N VAL A 443 -9.41 1.33 -29.79
CA VAL A 443 -8.98 2.38 -28.86
C VAL A 443 -8.91 3.74 -29.54
N LYS A 444 -8.58 3.80 -30.84
CA LYS A 444 -8.67 5.06 -31.62
C LYS A 444 -10.09 5.60 -31.63
N ASP A 445 -11.07 4.73 -31.87
CA ASP A 445 -12.49 5.10 -31.89
C ASP A 445 -12.94 5.64 -30.52
N ASP A 446 -12.51 5.01 -29.42
CA ASP A 446 -12.81 5.50 -28.07
C ASP A 446 -12.18 6.87 -27.82
N LEU A 447 -10.93 7.07 -28.24
CA LEU A 447 -10.24 8.35 -28.07
C LEU A 447 -10.92 9.47 -28.84
N GLU A 448 -11.34 9.19 -30.08
CA GLU A 448 -12.11 10.14 -30.87
C GLU A 448 -13.45 10.47 -30.20
N LYS A 449 -14.18 9.45 -29.72
CA LYS A 449 -15.42 9.64 -28.95
C LYS A 449 -15.20 10.56 -27.74
N TYR A 450 -14.22 10.27 -26.88
CA TYR A 450 -13.95 11.09 -25.68
C TYR A 450 -13.41 12.48 -26.03
N TYR A 451 -12.65 12.62 -27.12
CA TYR A 451 -12.25 13.92 -27.65
C TYR A 451 -13.47 14.75 -28.08
N LEU A 452 -14.44 14.16 -28.79
CA LEU A 452 -15.66 14.85 -29.21
C LEU A 452 -16.51 15.26 -28.01
N LEU A 453 -16.65 14.39 -26.98
CA LEU A 453 -17.33 14.73 -25.73
C LEU A 453 -16.70 15.95 -25.03
N LEU A 454 -15.37 16.01 -24.98
CA LEU A 454 -14.62 17.15 -24.42
C LEU A 454 -14.76 18.41 -25.29
N LYS A 455 -14.70 18.27 -26.61
CA LYS A 455 -14.79 19.38 -27.56
C LYS A 455 -16.16 20.04 -27.53
N TYR A 456 -17.22 19.25 -27.53
CA TYR A 456 -18.61 19.72 -27.49
C TYR A 456 -19.13 19.96 -26.07
N LYS A 457 -18.29 19.81 -25.04
CA LYS A 457 -18.65 20.08 -23.62
C LYS A 457 -19.85 19.27 -23.15
N LEU A 458 -19.95 18.02 -23.61
CA LEU A 458 -21.04 17.10 -23.26
C LEU A 458 -20.79 16.36 -21.94
N LEU A 459 -19.58 16.50 -21.37
CA LEU A 459 -19.23 15.98 -20.04
C LEU A 459 -19.67 16.96 -18.94
N THR A 460 -20.01 16.41 -17.78
CA THR A 460 -20.29 17.18 -16.57
C THR A 460 -19.00 17.70 -15.92
N LEU A 461 -19.15 18.70 -15.03
CA LEU A 461 -18.02 19.22 -14.26
C LEU A 461 -17.40 18.17 -13.32
N ASP A 462 -18.21 17.28 -12.77
CA ASP A 462 -17.76 16.20 -11.90
C ASP A 462 -16.88 15.21 -12.67
N GLU A 463 -17.29 14.83 -13.89
CA GLU A 463 -16.54 13.90 -14.73
C GLU A 463 -15.14 14.42 -15.08
N VAL A 464 -14.99 15.75 -15.25
CA VAL A 464 -13.72 16.41 -15.59
C VAL A 464 -12.98 16.97 -14.37
N ALA A 465 -13.42 16.67 -13.15
CA ALA A 465 -12.80 17.20 -11.95
C ALA A 465 -11.50 16.49 -11.57
N PHE A 466 -10.54 17.25 -11.04
CA PHE A 466 -9.34 16.74 -10.38
C PHE A 466 -9.53 16.80 -8.87
N HIS A 467 -9.16 15.72 -8.17
CA HIS A 467 -9.23 15.64 -6.71
C HIS A 467 -7.82 15.55 -6.10
N MET A 468 -7.47 16.50 -5.23
CA MET A 468 -6.16 16.52 -4.57
C MET A 468 -6.27 16.94 -3.10
N GLY A 469 -5.64 16.18 -2.22
CA GLY A 469 -5.60 16.47 -0.78
C GLY A 469 -4.58 17.57 -0.44
N LEU A 470 -4.93 18.45 0.49
CA LEU A 470 -3.99 19.41 1.07
C LEU A 470 -3.11 18.75 2.13
N SER A 471 -1.81 18.90 2.00
CA SER A 471 -0.84 18.31 2.93
C SER A 471 -0.50 19.21 4.12
N LYS A 472 -0.66 20.53 3.95
CA LYS A 472 -0.28 21.57 4.91
C LYS A 472 -1.33 22.69 4.94
N PRO A 473 -1.28 23.59 5.95
CA PRO A 473 -2.09 24.79 5.97
C PRO A 473 -1.79 25.69 4.76
N LEU A 474 -2.79 26.41 4.25
CA LEU A 474 -2.65 27.28 3.07
C LEU A 474 -1.56 28.36 3.26
N SER A 475 -1.36 28.83 4.50
CA SER A 475 -0.34 29.83 4.87
C SER A 475 1.12 29.36 4.70
N GLU A 476 1.37 28.05 4.63
CA GLU A 476 2.72 27.49 4.49
C GLU A 476 3.19 27.36 3.02
N TYR A 477 2.30 27.53 2.04
CA TYR A 477 2.64 27.44 0.61
C TYR A 477 3.15 28.78 0.06
N LYS A 478 4.46 29.06 0.20
CA LYS A 478 5.06 30.38 -0.11
C LYS A 478 5.82 30.53 -1.43
N LYS A 479 6.26 29.45 -2.09
CA LYS A 479 7.17 29.52 -3.28
C LYS A 479 6.43 29.25 -4.59
N THR A 480 6.00 28.01 -4.80
CA THR A 480 5.23 27.59 -5.97
C THR A 480 3.87 27.13 -5.50
N THR A 481 2.80 27.79 -5.91
CA THR A 481 1.42 27.44 -5.50
C THR A 481 0.88 26.36 -6.44
N PRO A 482 0.71 25.10 -5.97
CA PRO A 482 0.12 24.05 -6.78
C PRO A 482 -1.31 24.37 -7.19
N GLN A 483 -1.80 23.73 -8.25
CA GLN A 483 -3.15 23.93 -8.79
C GLN A 483 -4.27 23.77 -7.74
N HIS A 484 -4.22 22.70 -6.95
CA HIS A 484 -5.19 22.46 -5.87
C HIS A 484 -5.12 23.51 -4.74
N VAL A 485 -3.95 24.10 -4.48
CA VAL A 485 -3.81 25.18 -3.51
C VAL A 485 -4.38 26.49 -4.05
N LYS A 486 -4.21 26.78 -5.35
CA LYS A 486 -4.86 27.94 -5.99
C LYS A 486 -6.38 27.84 -5.91
N ALA A 487 -6.94 26.66 -6.20
CA ALA A 487 -8.37 26.41 -6.04
C ALA A 487 -8.82 26.57 -4.58
N ALA A 488 -8.08 26.01 -3.62
CA ALA A 488 -8.38 26.18 -2.20
C ALA A 488 -8.37 27.66 -1.76
N LEU A 489 -7.40 28.45 -2.22
CA LEU A 489 -7.35 29.90 -1.92
C LEU A 489 -8.57 30.64 -2.49
N MET A 490 -9.13 30.21 -3.63
CA MET A 490 -10.37 30.78 -4.15
C MET A 490 -11.55 30.45 -3.24
N LEU A 491 -11.70 29.20 -2.81
CA LEU A 491 -12.75 28.78 -1.87
C LEU A 491 -12.65 29.52 -0.52
N GLN A 492 -11.43 29.76 -0.03
CA GLN A 492 -11.22 30.52 1.22
C GLN A 492 -11.76 31.96 1.13
N ARG A 493 -11.71 32.59 -0.06
CA ARG A 493 -12.30 33.94 -0.26
C ARG A 493 -13.82 33.95 -0.13
N TYR A 494 -14.47 32.80 -0.28
CA TYR A 494 -15.91 32.61 -0.08
C TYR A 494 -16.23 32.04 1.32
N ASN A 495 -15.36 32.26 2.30
CA ASN A 495 -15.50 31.79 3.69
C ASN A 495 -15.66 30.27 3.85
N VAL A 496 -15.20 29.47 2.88
CA VAL A 496 -15.10 28.02 3.05
C VAL A 496 -13.91 27.71 3.94
N ASN A 497 -14.17 27.04 5.07
CA ASN A 497 -13.11 26.58 5.98
C ASN A 497 -12.37 25.40 5.37
N ILE A 498 -11.06 25.55 5.19
CA ILE A 498 -10.19 24.55 4.57
C ILE A 498 -9.05 24.20 5.52
N SER A 499 -8.91 22.91 5.79
CA SER A 499 -7.93 22.34 6.72
C SER A 499 -6.97 21.37 6.02
N PRO A 500 -5.78 21.13 6.59
CA PRO A 500 -4.88 20.09 6.10
C PRO A 500 -5.55 18.72 6.19
N GLY A 501 -5.52 17.97 5.09
CA GLY A 501 -6.23 16.70 4.92
C GLY A 501 -7.45 16.80 4.02
N ASP A 502 -8.00 18.00 3.84
CA ASP A 502 -9.18 18.21 2.99
C ASP A 502 -8.84 17.97 1.52
N VAL A 503 -9.82 17.46 0.80
CA VAL A 503 -9.69 17.11 -0.62
C VAL A 503 -10.31 18.23 -1.42
N ILE A 504 -9.48 18.86 -2.25
CA ILE A 504 -9.88 19.95 -3.11
C ILE A 504 -10.24 19.40 -4.48
N THR A 505 -11.47 19.66 -4.88
CA THR A 505 -12.03 19.30 -6.18
C THR A 505 -12.00 20.53 -7.09
N PHE A 506 -11.29 20.45 -8.22
CA PHE A 506 -11.09 21.58 -9.12
C PHE A 506 -11.03 21.15 -10.58
N VAL A 507 -11.32 22.08 -11.49
CA VAL A 507 -11.24 21.88 -12.94
C VAL A 507 -10.19 22.81 -13.55
N LYS A 508 -9.60 22.40 -14.67
CA LYS A 508 -8.63 23.22 -15.43
C LYS A 508 -9.40 24.12 -16.40
N VAL A 509 -9.17 25.42 -16.31
CA VAL A 509 -9.91 26.42 -17.11
C VAL A 509 -8.97 27.35 -17.86
N LYS A 510 -9.48 27.99 -18.91
CA LYS A 510 -8.78 29.05 -19.65
C LYS A 510 -8.85 30.38 -18.88
N SER A 511 -8.15 30.47 -17.74
CA SER A 511 -8.08 31.67 -16.90
C SER A 511 -6.64 32.00 -16.50
N LYS A 512 -6.43 33.21 -15.95
CA LYS A 512 -5.12 33.66 -15.42
C LYS A 512 -4.54 32.69 -14.39
N ASP A 513 -5.38 32.11 -13.54
CA ASP A 513 -4.97 31.15 -12.51
C ASP A 513 -4.85 29.72 -13.05
N GLY A 514 -5.49 29.45 -14.19
CA GLY A 514 -5.46 28.18 -14.93
C GLY A 514 -6.34 27.06 -14.34
N VAL A 515 -6.97 27.29 -13.19
CA VAL A 515 -7.83 26.34 -12.48
C VAL A 515 -8.94 27.07 -11.72
N LYS A 516 -10.05 26.39 -11.46
CA LYS A 516 -11.14 26.85 -10.60
C LYS A 516 -11.69 25.70 -9.74
N PRO A 517 -12.13 25.96 -8.50
CA PRO A 517 -12.96 25.02 -7.74
C PRO A 517 -14.21 24.66 -8.52
N ILE A 518 -14.68 23.43 -8.36
CA ILE A 518 -15.86 22.95 -9.09
C ILE A 518 -17.10 23.82 -8.84
N GLN A 519 -17.27 24.33 -7.62
CA GLN A 519 -18.38 25.19 -7.20
C GLN A 519 -18.39 26.57 -7.89
N LEU A 520 -17.25 26.99 -8.44
CA LEU A 520 -17.06 28.31 -9.05
C LEU A 520 -16.84 28.23 -10.57
N ALA A 521 -16.83 27.03 -11.14
CA ALA A 521 -16.52 26.80 -12.53
C ALA A 521 -17.79 26.56 -13.35
N LYS A 522 -17.74 26.89 -14.65
CA LYS A 522 -18.72 26.45 -15.64
C LYS A 522 -18.05 25.53 -16.64
N ILE A 523 -18.81 24.57 -17.19
CA ILE A 523 -18.27 23.62 -18.18
C ILE A 523 -17.74 24.33 -19.43
N SER A 524 -18.34 25.47 -19.82
CA SER A 524 -17.87 26.28 -20.94
C SER A 524 -16.45 26.85 -20.75
N GLU A 525 -15.97 26.97 -19.50
CA GLU A 525 -14.67 27.54 -19.17
C GLU A 525 -13.52 26.52 -19.23
N ILE A 526 -13.83 25.23 -19.34
CA ILE A 526 -12.83 24.16 -19.23
C ILE A 526 -11.86 24.16 -20.41
N ASP A 527 -10.58 24.01 -20.10
CA ASP A 527 -9.48 24.07 -21.06
C ASP A 527 -9.28 22.72 -21.75
N THR A 528 -9.97 22.50 -22.87
CA THR A 528 -9.95 21.23 -23.62
C THR A 528 -8.53 20.71 -23.86
N GLN A 529 -7.58 21.59 -24.19
CA GLN A 529 -6.20 21.18 -24.51
C GLN A 529 -5.51 20.53 -23.30
N LYS A 530 -5.63 21.13 -22.11
CA LYS A 530 -5.05 20.58 -20.89
C LYS A 530 -5.70 19.26 -20.44
N TYR A 531 -6.94 19.03 -20.84
CA TYR A 531 -7.62 17.76 -20.61
C TYR A 531 -7.15 16.68 -21.59
N LEU A 532 -6.90 17.05 -22.86
CA LEU A 532 -6.28 16.15 -23.83
C LEU A 532 -4.86 15.78 -23.39
N GLU A 533 -4.02 16.75 -23.01
CA GLU A 533 -2.69 16.47 -22.46
C GLU A 533 -2.73 15.51 -21.25
N ALA A 534 -3.71 15.70 -20.36
CA ALA A 534 -3.90 14.81 -19.21
C ALA A 534 -4.33 13.41 -19.63
N MET A 535 -5.19 13.28 -20.65
CA MET A 535 -5.61 12.02 -21.23
C MET A 535 -4.42 11.30 -21.89
N VAL A 536 -3.65 12.00 -22.73
CA VAL A 536 -2.42 11.48 -23.36
C VAL A 536 -1.47 10.96 -22.31
N SER A 537 -1.08 11.82 -21.35
CA SER A 537 -0.14 11.44 -20.31
C SER A 537 -0.62 10.22 -19.52
N THR A 538 -1.91 10.12 -19.23
CA THR A 538 -2.48 8.98 -18.49
C THR A 538 -2.40 7.67 -19.27
N LEU A 539 -2.63 7.72 -20.58
CA LEU A 539 -2.67 6.55 -21.46
C LEU A 539 -1.30 6.21 -22.07
N GLU A 540 -0.35 7.13 -22.07
CA GLU A 540 1.01 6.94 -22.58
C GLU A 540 1.69 5.71 -21.97
N GLN A 541 1.50 5.49 -20.67
CA GLN A 541 2.02 4.29 -19.99
C GLN A 541 1.42 3.00 -20.56
N LEU A 542 0.15 3.03 -20.95
CA LEU A 542 -0.53 1.89 -21.54
C LEU A 542 -0.07 1.68 -22.99
N PHE A 543 0.06 2.74 -23.79
CA PHE A 543 0.50 2.64 -25.17
C PHE A 543 1.97 2.21 -25.28
N THR A 544 2.83 2.74 -24.42
CA THR A 544 4.21 2.25 -24.28
C THR A 544 4.23 0.76 -23.97
N ALA A 545 3.32 0.28 -23.12
CA ALA A 545 3.22 -1.14 -22.80
C ALA A 545 2.79 -2.02 -23.99
N LEU A 546 2.06 -1.44 -24.93
CA LEU A 546 1.64 -2.10 -26.17
C LEU A 546 2.63 -1.86 -27.33
N ASN A 547 3.74 -1.15 -27.08
CA ASN A 547 4.70 -0.71 -28.10
C ASN A 547 4.06 0.15 -29.20
N ILE A 548 3.22 1.10 -28.80
CA ILE A 548 2.49 2.02 -29.69
C ILE A 548 2.86 3.45 -29.31
N SER A 549 3.12 4.30 -30.30
CA SER A 549 3.24 5.74 -30.06
C SER A 549 1.87 6.42 -30.06
N TRP A 550 1.74 7.52 -29.34
CA TRP A 550 0.53 8.35 -29.43
C TRP A 550 0.25 8.83 -30.87
N GLU A 551 1.29 8.95 -31.69
CA GLU A 551 1.20 9.35 -33.10
C GLU A 551 0.57 8.26 -33.97
N ASP A 552 0.85 6.98 -33.68
CA ASP A 552 0.23 5.83 -34.35
C ASP A 552 -1.27 5.75 -34.05
N VAL A 553 -1.66 6.18 -32.84
CA VAL A 553 -3.04 6.20 -32.38
C VAL A 553 -3.80 7.38 -32.99
N THR A 554 -3.20 8.56 -33.05
CA THR A 554 -3.87 9.79 -33.51
C THR A 554 -3.73 10.08 -35.01
N GLY A 555 -2.94 9.29 -35.73
CA GLY A 555 -2.71 9.45 -37.16
C GLY A 555 -2.06 10.79 -37.46
N GLY A 556 -0.76 10.92 -37.19
CA GLY A 556 0.07 12.04 -37.66
C GLY A 556 -0.55 13.42 -37.41
N GLY A 557 -0.57 13.86 -36.16
CA GLY A 557 -0.71 15.27 -35.79
C GLY A 557 -2.13 15.86 -35.72
N ARG A 558 -3.22 15.17 -36.07
CA ARG A 558 -4.54 15.84 -36.18
C ARG A 558 -5.27 16.19 -34.88
N LEU A 559 -4.99 15.50 -33.76
CA LEU A 559 -5.74 15.70 -32.51
C LEU A 559 -5.15 16.75 -31.55
N VAL A 560 -3.87 17.10 -31.70
CA VAL A 560 -3.15 18.02 -30.79
C VAL A 560 -2.78 19.36 -31.47
N SER A 561 -2.85 19.44 -32.81
CA SER A 561 -2.43 20.62 -33.60
C SER A 561 -3.57 21.56 -34.04
N ARG A 562 -4.77 21.48 -33.45
CA ARG A 562 -5.89 22.38 -33.77
C ARG A 562 -6.53 23.01 -32.54
#